data_AF-A0A5B8UX51-F1
#
_entry.id   AF-A0A5B8UX51-F1
#
_cell.length_a   1.000
_cell.length_b   1.000
_cell.length_c   1.000
_cell.angle_alpha   90.00
_cell.angle_beta   90.00
_cell.angle_gamma   90.00
#
_symmetry.space_group_name_H-M   'P 1'
#
loop_
_entity.id
_entity.type
_entity.pdbx_description
1 polymer ?
#
loop_
_entity_poly.entity_id
_entity_poly.type
_entity_poly.pdbx_seq_one_letter_code
_entity_poly.pdbx_strand_id
1 'polypeptide(L)'
;METEKKPEVWLRGPVEGIPPLLQPVAHTLLQSREEVNAMMMDFPEVFLWIKPSGMACPAFHLQHLAGVLDRLFTYARGEALTDEQRGDLIAEGKEAANNLDMEGLINRFNTQVDKALAQLAGTDENTLTDVRGVGRMQIPSTVIGLLTHAAEHTMRHTGQLLVTVRVLQN
;
A
#
# COMPACT_ATOMS: atom_id res chain seq x y z
N MET A 1 -5.11 -6.39 -31.43
CA MET A 1 -5.28 -4.99 -30.99
C MET A 1 -4.27 -4.76 -29.91
N GLU A 2 -3.21 -4.01 -30.20
CA GLU A 2 -2.32 -3.53 -29.14
C GLU A 2 -3.17 -2.69 -28.19
N THR A 3 -3.29 -3.11 -26.94
CA THR A 3 -3.94 -2.33 -25.91
C THR A 3 -3.14 -1.05 -25.74
N GLU A 4 -3.73 0.08 -26.11
CA GLU A 4 -3.13 1.39 -26.00
C GLU A 4 -2.71 1.60 -24.53
N LYS A 5 -1.40 1.71 -24.31
CA LYS A 5 -0.84 1.80 -22.96
C LYS A 5 -1.24 3.17 -22.39
N LYS A 6 -2.13 3.16 -21.39
CA LYS A 6 -2.52 4.40 -20.69
C LYS A 6 -1.26 5.10 -20.15
N PRO A 7 -1.19 6.44 -20.16
CA PRO A 7 -0.14 7.17 -19.46
C PRO A 7 -0.05 6.77 -17.99
N GLU A 8 1.07 7.01 -17.31
CA GLU A 8 1.16 6.86 -15.85
C GLU A 8 0.11 7.73 -15.15
N VAL A 9 -0.34 7.32 -13.96
CA VAL A 9 -1.50 7.96 -13.30
C VAL A 9 -1.30 9.47 -13.09
N TRP A 10 -0.09 9.92 -12.75
CA TRP A 10 0.21 11.34 -12.53
C TRP A 10 0.07 12.20 -13.80
N LEU A 11 0.20 11.59 -15.00
CA LEU A 11 0.01 12.26 -16.29
C LEU A 11 -1.46 12.30 -16.73
N ARG A 12 -2.39 11.72 -15.96
CA ARG A 12 -3.83 11.67 -16.28
C ARG A 12 -4.61 12.85 -15.71
N GLY A 13 -3.93 13.77 -15.03
CA GLY A 13 -4.55 14.92 -14.38
C GLY A 13 -4.89 14.69 -12.90
N PRO A 14 -5.55 15.67 -12.25
CA PRO A 14 -5.88 15.58 -10.84
C PRO A 14 -6.92 14.51 -10.55
N VAL A 15 -6.77 13.83 -9.42
CA VAL A 15 -7.80 12.96 -8.85
C VAL A 15 -8.87 13.85 -8.23
N GLU A 16 -10.12 13.70 -8.69
CA GLU A 16 -11.25 14.50 -8.22
C GLU A 16 -11.44 14.39 -6.71
N GLY A 17 -11.73 15.51 -6.05
CA GLY A 17 -11.97 15.56 -4.60
C GLY A 17 -10.72 15.50 -3.72
N ILE A 18 -9.53 15.28 -4.28
CA ILE A 18 -8.28 15.25 -3.51
C ILE A 18 -7.64 16.66 -3.48
N PRO A 19 -7.28 17.19 -2.30
CA PRO A 19 -6.62 18.48 -2.19
C PRO A 19 -5.32 18.55 -3.02
N PRO A 20 -5.00 19.67 -3.70
CA PRO A 20 -3.83 19.78 -4.56
C PRO A 20 -2.50 19.30 -3.95
N LEU A 21 -2.26 19.61 -2.67
CA LEU A 21 -1.03 19.21 -1.98
C LEU A 21 -0.93 17.69 -1.71
N LEU A 22 -2.03 16.96 -1.83
CA LEU A 22 -2.12 15.52 -1.62
C LEU A 22 -2.23 14.71 -2.93
N GLN A 23 -2.29 15.38 -4.08
CA GLN A 23 -2.33 14.73 -5.40
C GLN A 23 -1.19 13.72 -5.62
N PRO A 24 0.09 14.03 -5.29
CA PRO A 24 1.17 13.07 -5.49
C PRO A 24 1.00 11.77 -4.68
N VAL A 25 0.42 11.86 -3.48
CA VAL A 25 0.10 10.68 -2.65
C VAL A 25 -0.97 9.84 -3.35
N ALA A 26 -2.07 10.47 -3.78
CA ALA A 26 -3.14 9.78 -4.48
C ALA A 26 -2.67 9.12 -5.79
N HIS A 27 -1.91 9.84 -6.61
CA HIS A 27 -1.33 9.31 -7.85
C HIS A 27 -0.45 8.10 -7.61
N THR A 28 0.42 8.16 -6.60
CA THR A 28 1.34 7.05 -6.26
C THR A 28 0.58 5.81 -5.79
N LEU A 29 -0.44 5.98 -4.95
CA LEU A 29 -1.27 4.86 -4.49
C LEU A 29 -2.08 4.23 -5.63
N LEU A 30 -2.64 5.05 -6.52
CA LEU A 30 -3.34 4.60 -7.72
C LEU A 30 -2.41 3.86 -8.69
N GLN A 31 -1.21 4.38 -8.93
CA GLN A 31 -0.21 3.73 -9.80
C GLN A 31 0.20 2.38 -9.21
N SER A 32 0.50 2.34 -7.90
CA SER A 32 0.85 1.10 -7.19
C SER A 32 -0.28 0.07 -7.29
N ARG A 33 -1.54 0.50 -7.16
CA ARG A 33 -2.70 -0.36 -7.35
C ARG A 33 -2.76 -0.94 -8.76
N GLU A 34 -2.64 -0.12 -9.80
CA GLU A 34 -2.67 -0.62 -11.18
C GLU A 34 -1.56 -1.63 -11.46
N GLU A 35 -0.35 -1.34 -11.00
CA GLU A 35 0.80 -2.23 -11.17
C GLU A 35 0.65 -3.54 -10.41
N VAL A 36 0.21 -3.51 -9.14
CA VAL A 36 -0.01 -4.73 -8.36
C VAL A 36 -1.07 -5.62 -9.00
N ASN A 37 -2.21 -5.05 -9.41
CA ASN A 37 -3.26 -5.85 -10.07
C ASN A 37 -2.77 -6.44 -11.40
N ALA A 38 -2.00 -5.69 -12.19
CA ALA A 38 -1.44 -6.19 -13.44
C ALA A 38 -0.37 -7.26 -13.24
N MET A 39 0.48 -7.13 -12.21
CA MET A 39 1.54 -8.10 -11.91
C MET A 39 0.99 -9.43 -11.39
N MET A 40 -0.09 -9.37 -10.62
CA MET A 40 -0.68 -10.56 -10.02
C MET A 40 -1.73 -11.22 -10.93
N MET A 41 -2.13 -10.57 -12.02
CA MET A 41 -2.97 -11.18 -13.05
C MET A 41 -2.28 -12.41 -13.62
N ASP A 42 -2.98 -13.56 -13.57
CA ASP A 42 -2.49 -14.87 -14.02
C ASP A 42 -1.18 -15.34 -13.35
N PHE A 43 -0.81 -14.76 -12.20
CA PHE A 43 0.34 -15.23 -11.44
C PHE A 43 0.05 -16.63 -10.85
N PRO A 44 0.92 -17.63 -11.03
CA PRO A 44 0.66 -18.98 -10.51
C PRO A 44 0.64 -18.99 -8.97
N GLU A 45 -0.49 -19.42 -8.39
CA GLU A 45 -0.68 -19.43 -6.94
C GLU A 45 0.33 -20.31 -6.19
N VAL A 46 0.86 -21.35 -6.83
CA VAL A 46 1.93 -22.20 -6.30
C VAL A 46 3.19 -21.40 -5.91
N PHE A 47 3.41 -20.21 -6.48
CA PHE A 47 4.55 -19.36 -6.19
C PHE A 47 4.28 -18.29 -5.13
N LEU A 48 3.02 -18.14 -4.67
CA LEU A 48 2.58 -17.06 -3.79
C LEU A 48 3.39 -16.97 -2.48
N TRP A 49 3.79 -18.11 -1.92
CA TRP A 49 4.54 -18.21 -0.66
C TRP A 49 6.02 -18.54 -0.83
N ILE A 50 6.50 -18.68 -2.07
CA ILE A 50 7.91 -18.99 -2.33
C ILE A 50 8.78 -17.77 -2.05
N LYS A 51 9.87 -18.01 -1.29
CA LYS A 51 10.84 -17.00 -0.88
C LYS A 51 12.09 -17.08 -1.76
N PRO A 52 12.18 -16.29 -2.85
CA PRO A 52 13.37 -16.33 -3.70
C PRO A 52 14.60 -15.89 -2.90
N SER A 53 15.64 -16.72 -2.88
CA SER A 53 16.86 -16.49 -2.10
C SER A 53 16.61 -16.19 -0.61
N GLY A 54 15.54 -16.72 -0.03
CA GLY A 54 15.16 -16.46 1.37
C GLY A 54 14.58 -15.07 1.63
N MET A 55 14.35 -14.26 0.59
CA MET A 55 13.75 -12.92 0.68
C MET A 55 12.21 -13.00 0.86
N ALA A 56 11.56 -11.83 0.93
CA ALA A 56 10.12 -11.72 0.98
C ALA A 56 9.44 -12.43 -0.22
N CYS A 57 8.34 -13.14 0.06
CA CYS A 57 7.49 -13.76 -0.96
C CYS A 57 6.41 -12.79 -1.47
N PRO A 58 5.76 -13.08 -2.61
CA PRO A 58 4.65 -12.26 -3.11
C PRO A 58 3.53 -12.05 -2.09
N ALA A 59 3.13 -13.09 -1.34
CA ALA A 59 2.10 -12.98 -0.31
C ALA A 59 2.46 -11.95 0.78
N PHE A 60 3.71 -11.98 1.24
CA PHE A 60 4.20 -11.03 2.24
C PHE A 60 4.06 -9.59 1.73
N HIS A 61 4.49 -9.31 0.49
CA HIS A 61 4.39 -7.96 -0.05
C HIS A 61 2.93 -7.49 -0.13
N LEU A 62 2.00 -8.33 -0.57
CA LEU A 62 0.57 -7.98 -0.63
C LEU A 62 -0.02 -7.70 0.75
N GLN A 63 0.27 -8.56 1.75
CA GLN A 63 -0.13 -8.34 3.14
C GLN A 63 0.45 -7.02 3.67
N HIS A 64 1.75 -6.81 3.44
CA HIS A 64 2.49 -5.68 3.96
C HIS A 64 2.06 -4.35 3.35
N LEU A 65 1.79 -4.31 2.04
CA LEU A 65 1.27 -3.13 1.33
C LEU A 65 -0.04 -2.65 1.94
N ALA A 66 -1.00 -3.55 2.18
CA ALA A 66 -2.25 -3.20 2.83
C ALA A 66 -2.02 -2.79 4.30
N GLY A 67 -1.25 -3.59 5.05
CA GLY A 67 -1.02 -3.35 6.48
C GLY A 67 -0.30 -2.04 6.78
N VAL A 68 0.77 -1.71 6.04
CA VAL A 68 1.54 -0.49 6.27
C VAL A 68 0.75 0.76 5.91
N LEU A 69 -0.03 0.70 4.82
CA LEU A 69 -0.87 1.80 4.37
C LEU A 69 -1.93 2.11 5.43
N ASP A 70 -2.58 1.08 5.97
CA ASP A 70 -3.57 1.23 7.06
C ASP A 70 -2.96 1.87 8.31
N ARG A 71 -1.84 1.33 8.79
CA ARG A 71 -1.19 1.82 10.01
C ARG A 71 -0.70 3.27 9.89
N LEU A 72 -0.09 3.64 8.77
CA LEU A 72 0.42 5.00 8.57
C LEU A 72 -0.72 6.02 8.44
N PHE A 73 -1.83 5.64 7.80
CA PHE A 73 -3.01 6.48 7.71
C PHE A 73 -3.73 6.63 9.06
N THR A 74 -3.74 5.59 9.90
CA THR A 74 -4.17 5.68 11.31
C THR A 74 -3.35 6.71 12.09
N TYR A 75 -2.02 6.69 11.98
CA TYR A 75 -1.19 7.71 12.63
C TYR A 75 -1.43 9.11 12.06
N ALA A 76 -1.70 9.25 10.77
CA ALA A 76 -2.00 10.55 10.18
C ALA A 76 -3.28 11.17 10.76
N ARG A 77 -4.26 10.33 11.16
CA ARG A 77 -5.46 10.75 11.92
C ARG A 77 -5.19 11.05 13.40
N GLY A 78 -3.96 10.83 13.89
CA GLY A 78 -3.61 11.00 15.30
C GLY A 78 -4.10 9.85 16.20
N GLU A 79 -4.45 8.73 15.60
CA GLU A 79 -5.00 7.56 16.30
C GLU A 79 -3.89 6.57 16.68
N ALA A 80 -4.16 5.75 17.69
CA ALA A 80 -3.33 4.61 18.04
C ALA A 80 -3.76 3.36 17.26
N LEU A 81 -2.82 2.46 16.97
CA LEU A 81 -3.16 1.19 16.32
C LEU A 81 -4.03 0.31 17.21
N THR A 82 -5.07 -0.26 16.61
CA THR A 82 -5.95 -1.26 17.23
C THR A 82 -5.22 -2.59 17.44
N ASP A 83 -5.79 -3.46 18.28
CA ASP A 83 -5.24 -4.81 18.48
C ASP A 83 -5.31 -5.66 17.20
N GLU A 84 -6.32 -5.46 16.37
CA GLU A 84 -6.45 -6.09 15.05
C GLU A 84 -5.27 -5.70 14.14
N GLN A 85 -4.97 -4.40 14.02
CA GLN A 85 -3.84 -3.92 13.21
C GLN A 85 -2.49 -4.44 13.72
N ARG A 86 -2.35 -4.63 15.03
CA ARG A 86 -1.16 -5.23 15.63
C ARG A 86 -1.09 -6.73 15.37
N GLY A 87 -2.22 -7.44 15.44
CA GLY A 87 -2.35 -8.84 15.10
C GLY A 87 -1.95 -9.10 13.65
N ASP A 88 -2.47 -8.29 12.73
CA ASP A 88 -2.12 -8.32 11.32
C ASP A 88 -0.62 -8.11 11.08
N LEU A 89 -0.03 -7.09 11.71
CA LEU A 89 1.41 -6.85 11.64
C LEU A 89 2.24 -8.06 12.09
N ILE A 90 1.77 -8.77 13.12
CA ILE A 90 2.45 -9.98 13.61
C ILE A 90 2.24 -11.17 12.65
N ALA A 91 1.12 -11.21 11.92
CA ALA A 91 0.77 -12.28 11.00
C ALA A 91 1.45 -12.15 9.62
N GLU A 92 1.93 -10.96 9.24
CA GLU A 92 2.62 -10.71 7.97
C GLU A 92 3.74 -11.75 7.71
N GLY A 93 3.69 -12.37 6.52
CA GLY A 93 4.67 -13.36 6.07
C GLY A 93 4.55 -14.75 6.70
N LYS A 94 3.51 -15.01 7.50
CA LYS A 94 3.22 -16.33 8.09
C LYS A 94 2.08 -17.01 7.33
N GLU A 95 2.43 -17.93 6.44
CA GLU A 95 1.47 -18.68 5.61
C GLU A 95 0.37 -19.35 6.44
N ALA A 96 0.75 -20.06 7.52
CA ALA A 96 -0.21 -20.75 8.40
C ALA A 96 -1.16 -19.81 9.17
N ALA A 97 -0.85 -18.51 9.25
CA ALA A 97 -1.71 -17.51 9.87
C ALA A 97 -2.58 -16.76 8.85
N ASN A 98 -2.43 -17.06 7.56
CA ASN A 98 -3.12 -16.37 6.49
C ASN A 98 -4.34 -17.17 6.02
N ASN A 99 -5.49 -16.52 6.04
CA ASN A 99 -6.76 -17.11 5.62
C ASN A 99 -7.24 -16.58 4.25
N LEU A 100 -6.38 -15.84 3.54
CA LEU A 100 -6.71 -15.22 2.25
C LEU A 100 -5.97 -15.91 1.11
N ASP A 101 -6.68 -16.23 0.05
CA ASP A 101 -6.07 -16.60 -1.22
C ASP A 101 -5.48 -15.37 -1.93
N MET A 102 -4.91 -15.57 -3.12
CA MET A 102 -4.33 -14.48 -3.91
C MET A 102 -5.32 -13.35 -4.17
N GLU A 103 -6.56 -13.69 -4.54
CA GLU A 103 -7.62 -12.71 -4.83
C GLU A 103 -7.97 -11.90 -3.56
N GLY A 104 -8.09 -12.57 -2.42
CA GLY A 104 -8.33 -11.95 -1.12
C GLY A 104 -7.22 -10.98 -0.72
N LEU A 105 -5.95 -11.32 -0.97
CA LEU A 105 -4.82 -10.44 -0.69
C LEU A 105 -4.83 -9.18 -1.58
N ILE A 106 -5.11 -9.33 -2.88
CA ILE A 106 -5.22 -8.21 -3.83
C ILE A 106 -6.41 -7.32 -3.47
N ASN A 107 -7.57 -7.91 -3.20
CA ASN A 107 -8.79 -7.17 -2.82
C ASN A 107 -8.60 -6.42 -1.50
N ARG A 108 -7.87 -7.00 -0.54
CA ARG A 108 -7.50 -6.32 0.71
C ARG A 108 -6.67 -5.07 0.42
N PHE A 109 -5.66 -5.15 -0.45
CA PHE A 109 -4.86 -3.99 -0.84
C PHE A 109 -5.69 -2.94 -1.58
N ASN A 110 -6.51 -3.35 -2.56
CA ASN A 110 -7.39 -2.45 -3.31
C ASN A 110 -8.33 -1.67 -2.38
N THR A 111 -8.99 -2.38 -1.45
CA THR A 111 -9.87 -1.79 -0.45
C THR A 111 -9.13 -0.81 0.45
N GLN A 112 -7.88 -1.11 0.82
CA GLN A 112 -7.09 -0.20 1.63
C GLN A 112 -6.69 1.07 0.87
N VAL A 113 -6.41 0.96 -0.43
CA VAL A 113 -6.18 2.14 -1.29
C VAL A 113 -7.44 3.01 -1.35
N ASP A 114 -8.63 2.43 -1.46
CA ASP A 114 -9.87 3.21 -1.46
C ASP A 114 -10.09 3.95 -0.14
N LYS A 115 -9.83 3.30 1.00
CA LYS A 115 -9.87 3.95 2.33
C LYS A 115 -8.86 5.10 2.41
N ALA A 116 -7.65 4.89 1.89
CA ALA A 116 -6.61 5.91 1.86
C ALA A 116 -7.05 7.12 1.03
N LEU A 117 -7.57 6.91 -0.19
CA LEU A 117 -8.08 7.98 -1.04
C LEU A 117 -9.23 8.75 -0.38
N ALA A 118 -10.17 8.05 0.27
CA ALA A 118 -11.24 8.69 1.02
C ALA A 118 -10.72 9.58 2.16
N GLN A 119 -9.69 9.13 2.90
CA GLN A 119 -9.04 9.96 3.91
C GLN A 119 -8.33 11.17 3.29
N LEU A 120 -7.61 11.01 2.18
CA LEU A 120 -6.95 12.13 1.51
C LEU A 120 -7.98 13.20 1.10
N ALA A 121 -9.13 12.80 0.56
CA ALA A 121 -10.21 13.71 0.18
C ALA A 121 -10.78 14.50 1.38
N GLY A 122 -10.83 13.87 2.56
CA GLY A 122 -11.30 14.49 3.80
C GLY A 122 -10.23 15.20 4.64
N THR A 123 -8.98 15.25 4.19
CA THR A 123 -7.89 15.86 4.96
C THR A 123 -7.86 17.39 4.76
N ASP A 124 -7.95 18.16 5.84
CA ASP A 124 -7.80 19.62 5.81
C ASP A 124 -6.34 20.00 5.55
N GLU A 125 -6.09 20.75 4.47
CA GLU A 125 -4.76 21.20 4.08
C GLU A 125 -4.04 22.02 5.17
N ASN A 126 -4.79 22.72 6.02
CA ASN A 126 -4.21 23.51 7.11
C ASN A 126 -3.61 22.65 8.24
N THR A 127 -3.93 21.36 8.28
CA THR A 127 -3.44 20.41 9.29
C THR A 127 -2.22 19.62 8.82
N LEU A 128 -1.78 19.81 7.58
CA LEU A 128 -0.71 19.00 6.96
C LEU A 128 0.61 19.03 7.74
N THR A 129 0.91 20.15 8.40
CA THR A 129 2.13 20.30 9.21
C THR A 129 1.96 19.90 10.67
N ASP A 130 0.76 19.52 11.09
CA ASP A 130 0.52 19.13 12.48
C ASP A 130 1.33 17.90 12.85
N VAL A 131 1.88 17.91 14.06
CA VAL A 131 2.65 16.79 14.58
C VAL A 131 1.75 15.59 14.86
N ARG A 132 2.26 14.39 14.53
CA ARG A 132 1.63 13.10 14.80
C ARG A 132 2.65 12.16 15.42
N GLY A 133 2.26 11.46 16.49
CA GLY A 133 3.12 10.51 17.17
C GLY A 133 3.03 9.12 16.55
N VAL A 134 4.17 8.53 16.20
CA VAL A 134 4.26 7.21 15.58
C VAL A 134 4.63 6.15 16.61
N GLY A 135 3.87 5.06 16.62
CA GLY A 135 4.15 3.90 17.48
C GLY A 135 3.96 4.17 18.98
N ARG A 136 4.35 3.20 19.80
CA ARG A 136 4.22 3.31 21.27
C ARG A 136 5.12 4.40 21.87
N MET A 137 6.24 4.68 21.24
CA MET A 137 7.18 5.72 21.67
C MET A 137 6.76 7.14 21.23
N GLN A 138 5.67 7.26 20.44
CA GLN A 138 5.17 8.54 19.93
C GLN A 138 6.27 9.37 19.25
N ILE A 139 7.09 8.72 18.41
CA ILE A 139 8.15 9.41 17.66
C ILE A 139 7.47 10.44 16.75
N PRO A 140 7.89 11.72 16.79
CA PRO A 140 7.19 12.77 16.06
C PRO A 140 7.40 12.63 14.54
N SER A 141 6.30 12.81 13.81
CA SER A 141 6.22 13.06 12.37
C SER A 141 5.17 14.15 12.13
N THR A 142 4.79 14.41 10.88
CA THR A 142 3.65 15.29 10.53
C THR A 142 2.59 14.54 9.73
N VAL A 143 1.38 15.11 9.60
CA VAL A 143 0.33 14.53 8.75
C VAL A 143 0.85 14.32 7.32
N ILE A 144 1.41 15.35 6.68
CA ILE A 144 1.95 15.23 5.33
C ILE A 144 3.14 14.28 5.26
N GLY A 145 3.98 14.23 6.29
CA GLY A 145 5.11 13.30 6.35
C GLY A 145 4.65 11.85 6.35
N LEU A 146 3.60 11.53 7.12
CA LEU A 146 3.02 10.19 7.17
C LEU A 146 2.33 9.79 5.87
N LEU A 147 1.52 10.68 5.29
CA LEU A 147 0.82 10.41 4.03
C LEU A 147 1.82 10.22 2.87
N THR A 148 2.83 11.09 2.80
CA THR A 148 3.90 10.98 1.79
C THR A 148 4.71 9.70 1.98
N HIS A 149 5.13 9.40 3.21
CA HIS A 149 5.89 8.18 3.48
C HIS A 149 5.07 6.92 3.18
N ALA A 150 3.76 6.94 3.42
CA ALA A 150 2.89 5.83 3.07
C ALA A 150 2.89 5.56 1.55
N ALA A 151 2.71 6.58 0.72
CA ALA A 151 2.82 6.44 -0.74
C ALA A 151 4.20 5.97 -1.19
N GLU A 152 5.26 6.59 -0.66
CA GLU A 152 6.66 6.24 -0.93
C GLU A 152 6.94 4.77 -0.58
N HIS A 153 6.49 4.34 0.59
CA HIS A 153 6.64 2.99 1.07
C HIS A 153 5.85 1.97 0.25
N THR A 154 4.61 2.30 -0.14
CA THR A 154 3.80 1.47 -1.06
C THR A 154 4.51 1.29 -2.40
N MET A 155 5.02 2.36 -3.01
CA MET A 155 5.73 2.27 -4.30
C MET A 155 7.04 1.46 -4.18
N ARG A 156 7.82 1.66 -3.10
CA ARG A 156 9.03 0.86 -2.84
C ARG A 156 8.72 -0.64 -2.83
N HIS A 157 7.68 -1.06 -2.12
CA HIS A 157 7.30 -2.48 -2.04
C HIS A 157 6.64 -3.00 -3.32
N THR A 158 5.99 -2.15 -4.09
CA THR A 158 5.49 -2.49 -5.43
C THR A 158 6.66 -2.85 -6.36
N GLY A 159 7.73 -2.05 -6.36
CA GLY A 159 8.95 -2.36 -7.11
C GLY A 159 9.66 -3.63 -6.63
N GLN A 160 9.66 -3.91 -5.32
CA GLN A 160 10.20 -5.17 -4.79
C GLN A 160 9.35 -6.38 -5.21
N LEU A 161 8.02 -6.27 -5.13
CA LEU A 161 7.09 -7.30 -5.57
C LEU A 161 7.29 -7.61 -7.07
N LEU A 162 7.47 -6.58 -7.91
CA LEU A 162 7.77 -6.74 -9.33
C LEU A 162 8.97 -7.67 -9.56
N VAL A 163 10.08 -7.39 -8.87
CA VAL A 163 11.29 -8.21 -9.00
C VAL A 163 11.04 -9.63 -8.48
N THR A 164 10.39 -9.76 -7.32
CA THR A 164 10.05 -11.06 -6.71
C THR A 164 9.20 -11.93 -7.65
N VAL A 165 8.13 -11.37 -8.22
CA VAL A 165 7.24 -12.06 -9.18
C VAL A 165 8.01 -12.48 -10.43
N ARG A 166 8.81 -11.58 -11.01
CA ARG A 166 9.58 -11.87 -12.22
C ARG A 166 10.60 -12.98 -12.03
N VAL A 167 11.28 -13.02 -10.88
CA VAL A 167 12.25 -14.09 -10.58
C VAL A 167 11.56 -15.45 -10.46
N LEU A 168 10.34 -15.51 -9.93
CA LEU A 168 9.60 -16.78 -9.74
C LEU A 168 8.94 -17.30 -11.02
N GLN A 169 8.72 -16.44 -12.02
CA GLN A 169 8.15 -16.82 -13.32
C GLN A 169 9.21 -17.18 -14.39
N ASN A 170 10.49 -16.96 -14.09
CA ASN A 170 11.61 -17.24 -14.99
C ASN A 170 12.12 -18.68 -14.90
#